data_AF-A0A418BJX9-F1
#
_entry.id   AF-A0A418BJX9-F1
#
_cell.length_a   1.000
_cell.length_b   1.000
_cell.length_c   1.000
_cell.angle_alpha   90.00
_cell.angle_beta   90.00
_cell.angle_gamma   90.00
#
_symmetry.space_group_name_H-M   'P 1'
#
loop_
_entity.id
_entity.type
_entity.pdbx_description
1 polymer ?
#
loop_
_entity_poly.entity_id
_entity_poly.type
_entity_poly.pdbx_seq_one_letter_code
_entity_poly.pdbx_strand_id
1 'polypeptide(L)'
;MASSRRRVQVLNATSDVLPAVGLEGLRSPHHTGYINVDYTNDGDIFYWHFDADPDDASESSATLPLVIWLQGGPGCSSLIGLFLECGPFRMHDDGSVAPNPHGWHKAANVLFVDQPVGTGMSRVQHDAYPTSGDQVAAHFYLFLVEFLKQHPQYLRGDSTRPIFLFGESHAGRWIPQFHTYIARQNAKQSPSSFHIHIEGVGIGNGWIHPHVQYDYSAFAHGLGLISHAQRRSLELDCQAAIDAGNMNTPECFRNLDSIVASVQGGTSRLNVFDVRLYGDAALYPAQKPLLTTFLNRPDVRTAMASVEKSQLAKGTPHEFAECNAYVNRNLAGEDAVSTLADVNAMLANGVRVLLYNGQWDMMCNALNTELLVEQLTWVGRTTYVGARRFTWRLGSGRVPAGFVQSGGNLTSIVVRDAGHLVPYDAPEAALDMVKRFIHSRSFEDIEQQVANQDDGPSQRCQSRQSDDGSSSHVMMVVAVASGVVAALLTWLLMRPQVVAVKRTHDEECGGEDSSSSDDDDDGVEEDLMQGHVELTRKETAASRTRKTIDIA
;
A
#
# COMPACT_ATOMS: atom_id res chain seq x y z
N MET A 1 3.64 34.46 34.12
CA MET A 1 4.81 34.71 33.25
C MET A 1 4.37 34.56 31.82
N ALA A 2 4.76 35.46 30.91
CA ALA A 2 4.36 35.36 29.51
C ALA A 2 5.09 34.19 28.84
N SER A 3 4.35 33.18 28.38
CA SER A 3 4.93 32.18 27.49
C SER A 3 5.35 32.87 26.20
N SER A 4 6.66 32.89 25.95
CA SER A 4 7.23 33.31 24.68
C SER A 4 6.82 32.30 23.62
N ARG A 5 5.65 32.52 22.98
CA ARG A 5 5.28 31.82 21.74
C ARG A 5 6.46 31.96 20.78
N ARG A 6 7.20 30.87 20.55
CA ARG A 6 8.21 30.85 19.49
C ARG A 6 7.49 31.20 18.19
N ARG A 7 8.00 32.21 17.50
CA ARG A 7 7.44 32.64 16.23
C ARG A 7 7.71 31.51 15.23
N VAL A 8 6.66 30.96 14.62
CA VAL A 8 6.81 29.86 13.64
C VAL A 8 7.77 30.31 12.54
N GLN A 9 8.76 29.49 12.22
CA GLN A 9 9.89 29.90 11.39
C GLN A 9 9.74 29.31 9.98
N VAL A 10 9.12 30.12 9.12
CA VAL A 10 8.97 29.89 7.68
C VAL A 10 10.22 30.37 6.97
N LEU A 11 10.81 29.52 6.13
CA LEU A 11 12.01 29.89 5.38
C LEU A 11 11.76 29.74 3.88
N ASN A 12 11.92 30.84 3.17
CA ASN A 12 12.03 30.85 1.72
C ASN A 12 13.44 30.39 1.36
N ALA A 13 13.68 29.09 1.47
CA ALA A 13 14.86 28.44 0.94
C ALA A 13 14.76 28.43 -0.59
N THR A 14 15.16 29.51 -1.27
CA THR A 14 15.14 29.55 -2.74
C THR A 14 16.16 28.56 -3.33
N SER A 15 16.04 28.26 -4.63
CA SER A 15 17.02 27.45 -5.38
C SER A 15 18.47 27.91 -5.14
N ASP A 16 18.66 29.23 -5.09
CA ASP A 16 19.95 29.90 -4.92
C ASP A 16 20.57 29.69 -3.52
N VAL A 17 19.78 29.23 -2.54
CA VAL A 17 20.19 28.98 -1.15
C VAL A 17 20.59 27.51 -0.93
N LEU A 18 20.19 26.58 -1.82
CA LEU A 18 20.46 25.14 -1.70
C LEU A 18 21.46 24.54 -2.73
N PRO A 19 22.49 25.25 -3.27
CA PRO A 19 23.41 24.65 -4.24
C PRO A 19 24.20 23.45 -3.68
N ALA A 20 24.38 23.36 -2.36
CA ALA A 20 25.04 22.23 -1.68
C ALA A 20 24.24 20.90 -1.75
N VAL A 21 22.95 20.95 -2.11
CA VAL A 21 22.04 19.80 -2.11
C VAL A 21 21.91 19.18 -3.53
N GLY A 22 22.60 19.72 -4.53
CA GLY A 22 22.51 19.23 -5.92
C GLY A 22 21.26 19.71 -6.67
N LEU A 23 20.65 20.82 -6.25
CA LEU A 23 19.40 21.34 -6.86
C LEU A 23 19.63 22.15 -8.14
N GLU A 24 20.82 22.05 -8.74
CA GLU A 24 21.14 22.74 -10.00
C GLU A 24 20.17 22.28 -11.10
N GLY A 25 19.39 23.22 -11.63
CA GLY A 25 18.40 22.97 -12.68
C GLY A 25 16.95 22.80 -12.21
N LEU A 26 16.66 22.77 -10.89
CA LEU A 26 15.26 22.84 -10.44
C LEU A 26 14.72 24.27 -10.64
N ARG A 27 13.62 24.39 -11.39
CA ARG A 27 12.94 25.67 -11.65
C ARG A 27 11.74 25.94 -10.73
N SER A 28 11.26 24.92 -10.02
CA SER A 28 10.15 25.04 -9.07
C SER A 28 10.59 25.79 -7.81
N PRO A 29 9.93 26.91 -7.44
CA PRO A 29 10.11 27.52 -6.13
C PRO A 29 9.86 26.51 -5.01
N HIS A 30 10.65 26.57 -3.93
CA HIS A 30 10.53 25.65 -2.82
C HIS A 30 10.81 26.32 -1.47
N HIS A 31 10.32 25.71 -0.40
CA HIS A 31 10.38 26.24 0.96
C HIS A 31 10.59 25.10 1.95
N THR A 32 11.43 25.31 2.95
CA THR A 32 11.55 24.41 4.10
C THR A 32 11.10 25.15 5.36
N GLY A 33 10.61 24.42 6.34
CA GLY A 33 10.17 25.07 7.57
C GLY A 33 9.86 24.10 8.70
N TYR A 34 9.66 24.69 9.88
CA TYR A 34 9.30 23.99 11.09
C TYR A 34 8.07 24.63 11.71
N ILE A 35 7.09 23.80 12.06
CA ILE A 35 5.86 24.23 12.71
C ILE A 35 5.76 23.56 14.07
N ASN A 36 5.71 24.36 15.12
CA ASN A 36 5.54 23.86 16.48
C ASN A 36 4.09 23.39 16.68
N VAL A 37 3.95 22.10 16.98
CA VAL A 37 2.66 21.43 17.22
C VAL A 37 2.52 20.97 18.68
N ASP A 38 3.62 20.89 19.42
CA ASP A 38 3.63 20.65 20.87
C ASP A 38 4.48 21.72 21.58
N TYR A 39 3.80 22.77 22.04
CA TYR A 39 4.42 23.87 22.78
C TYR A 39 4.95 23.47 24.16
N THR A 40 4.54 22.32 24.70
CA THR A 40 4.99 21.82 26.01
C THR A 40 6.33 21.13 25.88
N ASN A 41 6.44 20.25 24.88
CA ASN A 41 7.61 19.41 24.63
C ASN A 41 8.52 19.94 23.51
N ASP A 42 8.34 21.19 23.08
CA ASP A 42 9.10 21.81 21.98
C ASP A 42 9.07 20.96 20.68
N GLY A 43 7.90 20.37 20.40
CA GLY A 43 7.66 19.47 19.28
C GLY A 43 7.39 20.23 17.98
N ASP A 44 8.34 20.16 17.04
CA ASP A 44 8.26 20.78 15.73
C ASP A 44 8.14 19.72 14.62
N ILE A 45 7.14 19.87 13.73
CA ILE A 45 7.05 19.13 12.47
C ILE A 45 7.81 19.89 11.38
N PHE A 46 8.75 19.21 10.71
CA PHE A 46 9.44 19.67 9.51
C PHE A 46 8.59 19.45 8.26
N TYR A 47 8.73 20.35 7.30
CA TYR A 47 8.21 20.16 5.95
C TYR A 47 9.17 20.66 4.87
N TRP A 48 9.01 20.09 3.68
CA TRP A 48 9.59 20.61 2.44
C TRP A 48 8.49 20.75 1.38
N HIS A 49 8.25 21.99 0.98
CA HIS A 49 7.24 22.38 0.01
C HIS A 49 7.88 22.72 -1.35
N PHE A 50 7.23 22.32 -2.45
CA PHE A 50 7.58 22.68 -3.82
C PHE A 50 6.34 23.16 -4.57
N ASP A 51 6.45 24.30 -5.23
CA ASP A 51 5.51 24.73 -6.26
C ASP A 51 5.53 23.75 -7.44
N ALA A 52 4.45 23.74 -8.23
CA ALA A 52 4.39 22.95 -9.45
C ALA A 52 5.46 23.39 -10.49
N ASP A 53 5.99 22.43 -11.24
CA ASP A 53 6.97 22.67 -12.31
C ASP A 53 6.40 23.63 -13.37
N PRO A 54 6.98 24.82 -13.60
CA PRO A 54 6.41 25.81 -14.50
C PRO A 54 6.38 25.41 -15.98
N ASP A 55 7.06 24.34 -16.36
CA ASP A 55 7.16 23.89 -17.76
C ASP A 55 6.46 22.55 -18.03
N ASP A 56 6.39 21.66 -17.04
CA ASP A 56 5.73 20.34 -17.17
C ASP A 56 4.31 20.27 -16.59
N ALA A 57 3.94 21.22 -15.71
CA ALA A 57 2.60 21.25 -15.13
C ALA A 57 1.58 21.82 -16.12
N SER A 58 0.35 21.28 -16.11
CA SER A 58 -0.70 21.68 -17.06
C SER A 58 -1.30 23.06 -16.82
N GLU A 59 -1.04 23.64 -15.64
CA GLU A 59 -1.49 24.98 -15.25
C GLU A 59 -0.44 25.62 -14.31
N SER A 60 -0.67 26.89 -13.93
CA SER A 60 0.18 27.58 -12.95
C SER A 60 0.12 26.94 -11.56
N SER A 61 1.24 26.99 -10.82
CA SER A 61 1.28 26.69 -9.37
C SER A 61 0.22 27.48 -8.57
N ALA A 62 -0.22 28.64 -9.07
CA ALA A 62 -1.27 29.47 -8.49
C ALA A 62 -2.72 28.95 -8.67
N THR A 63 -2.98 27.96 -9.53
CA THR A 63 -4.32 27.34 -9.70
C THR A 63 -4.38 25.88 -9.23
N LEU A 64 -3.31 25.10 -9.44
CA LEU A 64 -3.20 23.66 -9.15
C LEU A 64 -3.47 23.23 -7.70
N PRO A 65 -3.83 21.96 -7.43
CA PRO A 65 -4.01 21.48 -6.06
C PRO A 65 -2.70 21.49 -5.23
N LEU A 66 -2.86 21.27 -3.93
CA LEU A 66 -1.76 20.90 -3.02
C LEU A 66 -1.83 19.39 -2.75
N VAL A 67 -0.79 18.66 -3.15
CA VAL A 67 -0.60 17.24 -2.81
C VAL A 67 0.32 17.17 -1.59
N ILE A 68 -0.16 16.61 -0.49
CA ILE A 68 0.67 16.36 0.70
C ILE A 68 1.13 14.91 0.63
N TRP A 69 2.44 14.66 0.72
CA TRP A 69 3.02 13.33 0.79
C TRP A 69 3.40 12.97 2.23
N LEU A 70 3.00 11.76 2.64
CA LEU A 70 3.18 11.21 3.97
C LEU A 70 3.80 9.81 3.89
N GLN A 71 5.00 9.64 4.43
CA GLN A 71 5.56 8.32 4.64
C GLN A 71 4.95 7.59 5.86
N GLY A 72 5.18 6.27 5.90
CA GLY A 72 4.64 5.35 6.90
C GLY A 72 5.56 5.11 8.11
N GLY A 73 5.96 3.85 8.30
CA GLY A 73 6.69 3.39 9.49
C GLY A 73 5.82 2.60 10.47
N PRO A 74 5.44 3.11 11.67
CA PRO A 74 5.49 4.50 12.11
C PRO A 74 6.88 5.11 12.22
N GLY A 75 6.97 6.43 11.97
CA GLY A 75 8.16 7.22 12.25
C GLY A 75 9.20 7.24 11.12
N CYS A 76 8.81 6.90 9.89
CA CYS A 76 9.67 7.02 8.71
C CYS A 76 9.49 8.37 8.00
N SER A 77 10.60 8.93 7.53
CA SER A 77 10.67 10.28 6.97
C SER A 77 10.06 10.37 5.57
N SER A 78 9.26 11.41 5.35
CA SER A 78 8.75 11.76 4.01
C SER A 78 9.84 12.24 3.06
N LEU A 79 11.08 12.43 3.54
CA LEU A 79 12.23 12.71 2.69
C LEU A 79 12.73 11.46 1.93
N ILE A 80 12.33 10.26 2.34
CA ILE A 80 12.41 9.05 1.50
C ILE A 80 11.59 9.31 0.22
N GLY A 81 10.34 9.74 0.38
CA GLY A 81 9.46 10.14 -0.72
C GLY A 81 10.04 11.22 -1.62
N LEU A 82 10.70 12.21 -1.00
CA LEU A 82 11.30 13.35 -1.70
C LEU A 82 12.50 12.95 -2.59
N PHE A 83 13.44 12.17 -2.05
CA PHE A 83 14.71 11.88 -2.71
C PHE A 83 14.78 10.53 -3.42
N LEU A 84 13.91 9.58 -3.09
CA LEU A 84 13.96 8.20 -3.63
C LEU A 84 12.76 7.88 -4.52
N GLU A 85 11.61 8.54 -4.32
CA GLU A 85 10.35 8.11 -4.92
C GLU A 85 9.75 9.18 -5.87
N CYS A 86 8.87 10.03 -5.35
CA CYS A 86 7.96 10.89 -6.10
C CYS A 86 8.34 12.39 -6.06
N GLY A 87 9.36 12.77 -5.28
CA GLY A 87 9.80 14.16 -5.21
C GLY A 87 10.56 14.66 -6.44
N PRO A 88 11.03 15.93 -6.42
CA PRO A 88 11.70 16.56 -7.54
C PRO A 88 13.10 16.02 -7.84
N PHE A 89 13.63 15.16 -6.98
CA PHE A 89 14.99 14.63 -7.08
C PHE A 89 14.97 13.10 -7.03
N ARG A 90 16.04 12.49 -7.55
CA ARG A 90 16.33 11.07 -7.40
C ARG A 90 17.78 10.92 -6.94
N MET A 91 17.99 10.18 -5.86
CA MET A 91 19.30 9.71 -5.47
C MET A 91 19.66 8.45 -6.27
N HIS A 92 20.91 8.38 -6.72
CA HIS A 92 21.47 7.24 -7.43
C HIS A 92 22.35 6.37 -6.51
N ASP A 93 22.76 5.20 -7.01
CA ASP A 93 23.50 4.19 -6.24
C ASP A 93 24.92 4.64 -5.81
N ASP A 94 25.45 5.71 -6.44
CA ASP A 94 26.71 6.36 -6.06
C ASP A 94 26.53 7.48 -5.02
N GLY A 95 25.30 7.74 -4.59
CA GLY A 95 24.93 8.81 -3.67
C GLY A 95 24.82 10.20 -4.32
N SER A 96 24.95 10.30 -5.64
CA SER A 96 24.63 11.53 -6.37
C SER A 96 23.12 11.78 -6.38
N VAL A 97 22.73 13.05 -6.47
CA VAL A 97 21.32 13.50 -6.53
C VAL A 97 21.12 14.27 -7.83
N ALA A 98 20.09 13.90 -8.59
CA ALA A 98 19.75 14.53 -9.86
C ALA A 98 18.24 14.87 -9.94
N PRO A 99 17.81 15.75 -10.86
CA PRO A 99 16.39 16.02 -11.09
C PRO A 99 15.60 14.77 -11.49
N ASN A 100 14.44 14.55 -10.89
CA ASN A 100 13.55 13.43 -11.19
C ASN A 100 12.62 13.78 -12.38
N PRO A 101 12.76 13.14 -13.57
CA PRO A 101 11.87 13.38 -14.70
C PRO A 101 10.42 12.97 -14.42
N HIS A 102 10.17 12.16 -13.40
CA HIS A 102 8.85 11.66 -13.01
C HIS A 102 8.34 12.24 -11.67
N GLY A 103 8.98 13.29 -11.14
CA GLY A 103 8.57 13.89 -9.88
C GLY A 103 7.16 14.51 -9.94
N TRP A 104 6.37 14.31 -8.88
CA TRP A 104 4.95 14.69 -8.81
C TRP A 104 4.69 16.21 -8.80
N HIS A 105 5.72 17.01 -8.53
CA HIS A 105 5.72 18.46 -8.76
C HIS A 105 5.40 18.83 -10.23
N LYS A 106 5.58 17.91 -11.19
CA LYS A 106 5.15 18.04 -12.59
C LYS A 106 3.63 17.88 -12.80
N ALA A 107 2.85 17.77 -11.72
CA ALA A 107 1.39 17.57 -11.74
C ALA A 107 0.63 18.50 -10.77
N ALA A 108 1.25 18.88 -9.64
CA ALA A 108 0.67 19.68 -8.56
C ALA A 108 1.76 20.43 -7.78
N ASN A 109 1.35 21.29 -6.84
CA ASN A 109 2.24 21.69 -5.76
C ASN A 109 2.38 20.52 -4.77
N VAL A 110 3.57 20.25 -4.24
CA VAL A 110 3.83 19.07 -3.40
C VAL A 110 4.44 19.46 -2.05
N LEU A 111 3.94 18.87 -0.97
CA LEU A 111 4.39 19.09 0.40
C LEU A 111 4.79 17.77 1.05
N PHE A 112 6.08 17.57 1.30
CA PHE A 112 6.60 16.44 2.07
C PHE A 112 6.61 16.81 3.56
N VAL A 113 5.99 15.98 4.42
CA VAL A 113 5.84 16.28 5.85
C VAL A 113 6.43 15.15 6.69
N ASP A 114 7.43 15.46 7.50
CA ASP A 114 7.99 14.50 8.46
C ASP A 114 7.09 14.44 9.69
N GLN A 115 6.22 13.43 9.76
CA GLN A 115 5.29 13.25 10.85
C GLN A 115 5.33 11.81 11.38
N PRO A 116 5.09 11.59 12.69
CA PRO A 116 4.87 12.57 13.76
C PRO A 116 6.17 13.29 14.20
N VAL A 117 6.08 14.14 15.23
CA VAL A 117 7.25 14.76 15.86
C VAL A 117 8.28 13.70 16.31
N GLY A 118 9.57 13.97 16.07
CA GLY A 118 10.67 13.01 16.22
C GLY A 118 11.03 12.21 14.96
N THR A 119 10.18 12.23 13.92
CA THR A 119 10.42 11.53 12.64
C THR A 119 11.35 12.33 11.72
N GLY A 120 12.33 11.68 11.07
CA GLY A 120 13.17 12.34 10.06
C GLY A 120 13.86 13.59 10.57
N MET A 121 13.50 14.75 10.03
CA MET A 121 13.94 16.09 10.45
C MET A 121 13.12 16.70 11.60
N SER A 122 11.93 16.16 11.89
CA SER A 122 11.04 16.65 12.95
C SER A 122 11.57 16.35 14.34
N ARG A 123 11.32 17.28 15.27
CA ARG A 123 12.01 17.35 16.57
C ARG A 123 11.01 17.37 17.71
N VAL A 124 11.43 16.88 18.88
CA VAL A 124 10.71 17.00 20.15
C VAL A 124 11.72 16.83 21.30
N GLN A 125 11.40 17.33 22.49
CA GLN A 125 12.17 17.01 23.69
C GLN A 125 12.23 15.49 23.92
N HIS A 126 13.37 15.02 24.43
CA HIS A 126 13.67 13.60 24.56
C HIS A 126 12.54 12.85 25.29
N ASP A 127 12.16 11.70 24.73
CA ASP A 127 11.10 10.80 25.18
C ASP A 127 9.63 11.28 25.03
N ALA A 128 9.38 12.51 24.59
CA ALA A 128 8.02 13.03 24.37
C ALA A 128 7.43 12.69 22.96
N TYR A 129 7.71 11.49 22.46
CA TYR A 129 7.11 11.00 21.20
C TYR A 129 5.63 10.66 21.40
N PRO A 130 4.74 10.89 20.40
CA PRO A 130 3.32 10.57 20.53
C PRO A 130 3.04 9.10 20.81
N THR A 131 1.98 8.84 21.55
CA THR A 131 1.60 7.49 22.00
C THR A 131 0.24 7.01 21.48
N SER A 132 -0.44 7.81 20.65
CA SER A 132 -1.68 7.42 19.97
C SER A 132 -1.91 8.16 18.66
N GLY A 133 -2.66 7.54 17.75
CA GLY A 133 -3.06 8.11 16.46
C GLY A 133 -3.92 9.37 16.62
N ASP A 134 -4.69 9.49 17.71
CA ASP A 134 -5.44 10.72 18.05
C ASP A 134 -4.50 11.91 18.32
N GLN A 135 -3.37 11.68 19.00
CA GLN A 135 -2.35 12.71 19.21
C GLN A 135 -1.64 13.06 17.89
N VAL A 136 -1.29 12.06 17.08
CA VAL A 136 -0.68 12.26 15.76
C VAL A 136 -1.61 13.08 14.84
N ALA A 137 -2.90 12.76 14.80
CA ALA A 137 -3.90 13.49 14.01
C ALA A 137 -4.13 14.92 14.52
N ALA A 138 -4.12 15.15 15.84
CA ALA A 138 -4.19 16.49 16.42
C ALA A 138 -2.97 17.34 16.07
N HIS A 139 -1.76 16.76 16.13
CA HIS A 139 -0.52 17.41 15.73
C HIS A 139 -0.52 17.73 14.23
N PHE A 140 -0.92 16.79 13.36
CA PHE A 140 -1.01 17.02 11.92
C PHE A 140 -2.03 18.10 11.54
N TYR A 141 -3.20 18.13 12.19
CA TYR A 141 -4.18 19.20 12.00
C TYR A 141 -3.62 20.58 12.36
N LEU A 142 -2.95 20.70 13.51
CA LEU A 142 -2.33 21.95 13.93
C LEU A 142 -1.20 22.37 12.98
N PHE A 143 -0.37 21.41 12.52
CA PHE A 143 0.62 21.63 11.47
C PHE A 143 -0.02 22.24 10.21
N LEU A 144 -1.06 21.60 9.68
CA LEU A 144 -1.70 22.01 8.44
C LEU A 144 -2.38 23.39 8.56
N VAL A 145 -3.01 23.68 9.71
CA VAL A 145 -3.60 24.99 10.00
C VAL A 145 -2.55 26.11 10.03
N GLU A 146 -1.40 25.90 10.68
CA GLU A 146 -0.34 26.91 10.72
C GLU A 146 0.38 27.03 9.37
N PHE A 147 0.59 25.94 8.64
CA PHE A 147 1.14 25.95 7.28
C PHE A 147 0.26 26.81 6.35
N LEU A 148 -1.05 26.57 6.33
CA LEU A 148 -1.97 27.30 5.45
C LEU A 148 -2.11 28.79 5.80
N LYS A 149 -1.88 29.19 7.06
CA LYS A 149 -1.76 30.62 7.44
C LYS A 149 -0.50 31.29 6.87
N GLN A 150 0.56 30.52 6.67
CA GLN A 150 1.86 30.99 6.14
C GLN A 150 1.90 30.93 4.61
N HIS A 151 1.12 30.03 4.02
CA HIS A 151 0.95 29.84 2.58
C HIS A 151 -0.48 30.21 2.13
N PRO A 152 -0.91 31.49 2.28
CA PRO A 152 -2.27 31.93 1.99
C PRO A 152 -2.66 31.81 0.50
N GLN A 153 -1.71 31.55 -0.40
CA GLN A 153 -2.00 31.16 -1.79
C GLN A 153 -2.84 29.88 -1.89
N TYR A 154 -2.89 29.04 -0.84
CA TYR A 154 -3.77 27.88 -0.75
C TYR A 154 -5.18 28.18 -0.22
N LEU A 155 -5.49 29.43 0.11
CA LEU A 155 -6.81 29.85 0.59
C LEU A 155 -7.64 30.47 -0.54
N ARG A 156 -8.96 30.21 -0.51
CA ARG A 156 -10.00 30.81 -1.37
C ARG A 156 -11.18 31.19 -0.48
N GLY A 157 -11.20 32.45 -0.04
CA GLY A 157 -12.22 32.93 0.89
C GLY A 157 -12.09 32.26 2.26
N ASP A 158 -13.14 31.56 2.68
CA ASP A 158 -13.24 30.80 3.93
C ASP A 158 -12.88 29.32 3.79
N SER A 159 -12.39 28.87 2.63
CA SER A 159 -11.98 27.47 2.39
C SER A 159 -10.60 27.39 1.75
N THR A 160 -9.98 26.20 1.72
CA THR A 160 -8.75 25.94 0.96
C THR A 160 -9.04 25.69 -0.51
N ARG A 161 -7.99 25.77 -1.34
CA ARG A 161 -7.91 25.05 -2.62
C ARG A 161 -8.00 23.54 -2.37
N PRO A 162 -8.31 22.72 -3.40
CA PRO A 162 -8.27 21.27 -3.30
C PRO A 162 -6.94 20.77 -2.73
N ILE A 163 -7.02 20.09 -1.58
CA ILE A 163 -5.90 19.37 -0.98
C ILE A 163 -6.11 17.88 -1.24
N PHE A 164 -5.03 17.19 -1.62
CA PHE A 164 -4.97 15.75 -1.71
C PHE A 164 -3.99 15.20 -0.68
N LEU A 165 -4.41 14.21 0.11
CA LEU A 165 -3.51 13.51 1.03
C LEU A 165 -3.02 12.23 0.35
N PHE A 166 -1.74 12.20 0.00
CA PHE A 166 -1.07 11.03 -0.52
C PHE A 166 -0.06 10.48 0.48
N GLY A 167 0.19 9.20 0.39
CA GLY A 167 1.18 8.52 1.21
C GLY A 167 1.08 7.02 1.01
N GLU A 168 1.86 6.30 1.79
CA GLU A 168 1.96 4.85 1.64
C GLU A 168 2.25 4.10 2.95
N SER A 169 2.19 2.77 2.89
CA SER A 169 2.51 1.90 4.02
C SER A 169 1.62 2.24 5.23
N HIS A 170 2.21 2.47 6.40
CA HIS A 170 1.50 2.91 7.60
C HIS A 170 0.79 4.28 7.45
N ALA A 171 0.99 5.06 6.37
CA ALA A 171 0.12 6.19 6.07
C ALA A 171 -1.33 5.77 5.72
N GLY A 172 -1.59 4.49 5.46
CA GLY A 172 -2.94 3.91 5.46
C GLY A 172 -3.67 3.99 6.81
N ARG A 173 -2.93 4.11 7.92
CA ARG A 173 -3.46 4.49 9.25
C ARG A 173 -3.64 6.02 9.32
N TRP A 174 -2.63 6.78 8.92
CA TRP A 174 -2.60 8.23 9.12
C TRP A 174 -3.61 8.99 8.26
N ILE A 175 -3.68 8.74 6.96
CA ILE A 175 -4.51 9.50 6.02
C ILE A 175 -6.01 9.45 6.37
N PRO A 176 -6.62 8.27 6.64
CA PRO A 176 -8.01 8.21 7.09
C PRO A 176 -8.25 8.95 8.40
N GLN A 177 -7.38 8.78 9.41
CA GLN A 177 -7.50 9.49 10.69
C GLN A 177 -7.38 11.00 10.53
N PHE A 178 -6.45 11.47 9.69
CA PHE A 178 -6.23 12.89 9.43
C PHE A 178 -7.45 13.51 8.77
N HIS A 179 -8.02 12.84 7.76
CA HIS A 179 -9.30 13.26 7.18
C HIS A 179 -10.41 13.30 8.24
N THR A 180 -10.62 12.23 9.01
CA THR A 180 -11.71 12.19 10.02
C THR A 180 -11.53 13.29 11.07
N TYR A 181 -10.29 13.54 11.51
CA TYR A 181 -10.00 14.64 12.43
C TYR A 181 -10.29 15.99 11.79
N ILE A 182 -9.81 16.24 10.56
CA ILE A 182 -10.07 17.47 9.79
C ILE A 182 -11.58 17.69 9.62
N ALA A 183 -12.34 16.67 9.23
CA ALA A 183 -13.80 16.74 9.07
C ALA A 183 -14.50 17.12 10.39
N ARG A 184 -14.08 16.53 11.52
CA ARG A 184 -14.57 16.89 12.87
C ARG A 184 -14.22 18.32 13.27
N GLN A 185 -13.12 18.90 12.78
CA GLN A 185 -12.76 20.30 13.04
C GLN A 185 -13.51 21.26 12.10
N ASN A 186 -13.61 20.95 10.81
CA ASN A 186 -14.41 21.69 9.83
C ASN A 186 -15.89 21.81 10.24
N ALA A 187 -16.44 20.81 10.94
CA ALA A 187 -17.80 20.84 11.47
C ALA A 187 -17.98 21.79 12.69
N LYS A 188 -16.90 22.24 13.33
CA LYS A 188 -16.96 23.19 14.45
C LYS A 188 -17.06 24.60 13.90
N GLN A 189 -18.28 25.15 13.89
CA GLN A 189 -18.53 26.52 13.47
C GLN A 189 -17.77 27.52 14.36
N SER A 190 -16.66 28.09 13.85
CA SER A 190 -15.92 29.16 14.50
C SER A 190 -15.72 30.35 13.53
N PRO A 191 -15.95 31.61 13.96
CA PRO A 191 -15.77 32.79 13.10
C PRO A 191 -14.34 33.02 12.57
N SER A 192 -13.35 32.24 13.02
CA SER A 192 -11.94 32.35 12.63
C SER A 192 -11.34 31.08 12.02
N SER A 193 -12.14 30.03 11.80
CA SER A 193 -11.70 28.80 11.12
C SER A 193 -12.05 28.86 9.63
N PHE A 194 -11.06 28.64 8.77
CA PHE A 194 -11.32 28.28 7.38
C PHE A 194 -11.55 26.76 7.25
N HIS A 195 -12.32 26.35 6.25
CA HIS A 195 -12.60 24.96 5.92
C HIS A 195 -11.42 24.34 5.15
N ILE A 196 -10.88 23.23 5.64
CA ILE A 196 -9.85 22.46 4.93
C ILE A 196 -10.55 21.48 3.96
N HIS A 197 -10.55 21.80 2.67
CA HIS A 197 -11.16 20.98 1.61
C HIS A 197 -10.21 19.84 1.19
N ILE A 198 -10.46 18.65 1.72
CA ILE A 198 -9.84 17.40 1.25
C ILE A 198 -10.64 16.89 0.06
N GLU A 199 -10.10 17.06 -1.14
CA GLU A 199 -10.74 16.67 -2.41
C GLU A 199 -10.58 15.17 -2.68
N GLY A 200 -9.41 14.63 -2.33
CA GLY A 200 -9.12 13.23 -2.53
C GLY A 200 -7.96 12.72 -1.68
N VAL A 201 -7.81 11.41 -1.64
CA VAL A 201 -6.70 10.73 -0.98
C VAL A 201 -6.14 9.63 -1.88
N GLY A 202 -4.84 9.38 -1.76
CA GLY A 202 -4.17 8.29 -2.46
C GLY A 202 -3.28 7.50 -1.51
N ILE A 203 -3.63 6.25 -1.25
CA ILE A 203 -2.92 5.38 -0.31
C ILE A 203 -2.23 4.27 -1.09
N GLY A 204 -0.90 4.33 -1.13
CA GLY A 204 -0.02 3.34 -1.75
C GLY A 204 0.28 2.20 -0.77
N ASN A 205 0.11 0.95 -1.18
CA ASN A 205 0.54 -0.22 -0.41
C ASN A 205 0.17 -0.08 1.09
N GLY A 206 -1.09 0.26 1.37
CA GLY A 206 -1.48 0.84 2.65
C GLY A 206 -1.81 -0.19 3.72
N TRP A 207 -1.32 0.03 4.94
CA TRP A 207 -1.78 -0.67 6.15
C TRP A 207 -3.00 0.05 6.71
N ILE A 208 -4.19 -0.56 6.58
CA ILE A 208 -5.50 0.09 6.80
C ILE A 208 -6.42 -0.80 7.66
N HIS A 209 -6.50 -2.10 7.36
CA HIS A 209 -7.38 -3.05 8.06
C HIS A 209 -6.63 -4.33 8.41
N PRO A 210 -5.89 -4.35 9.53
CA PRO A 210 -4.96 -5.43 9.86
C PRO A 210 -5.63 -6.82 9.94
N HIS A 211 -6.91 -6.87 10.32
CA HIS A 211 -7.75 -8.08 10.33
C HIS A 211 -7.67 -8.91 9.03
N VAL A 212 -7.65 -8.27 7.85
CA VAL A 212 -7.49 -8.99 6.57
C VAL A 212 -6.06 -8.96 6.05
N GLN A 213 -5.22 -8.04 6.55
CA GLN A 213 -3.87 -7.84 6.04
C GLN A 213 -2.81 -8.75 6.67
N TYR A 214 -3.05 -9.31 7.87
CA TYR A 214 -2.15 -10.31 8.47
C TYR A 214 -2.17 -11.70 7.79
N ASP A 215 -3.11 -12.02 6.90
CA ASP A 215 -3.01 -13.25 6.09
C ASP A 215 -2.21 -13.00 4.80
N TYR A 216 -0.96 -13.43 4.79
CA TYR A 216 -0.09 -13.37 3.61
C TYR A 216 -0.13 -14.68 2.80
N SER A 217 -0.78 -15.73 3.32
CA SER A 217 -0.71 -17.09 2.79
C SER A 217 -1.39 -17.23 1.42
N ALA A 218 -2.49 -16.52 1.20
CA ALA A 218 -3.22 -16.51 -0.05
C ALA A 218 -2.40 -15.87 -1.19
N PHE A 219 -1.77 -14.73 -0.91
CA PHE A 219 -0.95 -14.01 -1.86
C PHE A 219 0.36 -14.73 -2.16
N ALA A 220 1.07 -15.22 -1.13
CA ALA A 220 2.28 -16.03 -1.29
C ALA A 220 2.03 -17.31 -2.11
N HIS A 221 0.87 -17.96 -1.96
CA HIS A 221 0.47 -19.09 -2.81
C HIS A 221 0.21 -18.66 -4.26
N GLY A 222 -0.49 -17.53 -4.48
CA GLY A 222 -0.74 -16.99 -5.81
C GLY A 222 0.53 -16.63 -6.59
N LEU A 223 1.57 -16.21 -5.86
CA LEU A 223 2.92 -15.95 -6.40
C LEU A 223 3.77 -17.22 -6.60
N GLY A 224 3.29 -18.40 -6.20
CA GLY A 224 4.02 -19.66 -6.27
C GLY A 224 5.14 -19.82 -5.24
N LEU A 225 5.21 -18.95 -4.23
CA LEU A 225 6.23 -18.99 -3.17
C LEU A 225 5.99 -20.15 -2.19
N ILE A 226 4.74 -20.53 -1.98
CA ILE A 226 4.34 -21.65 -1.13
C ILE A 226 3.31 -22.55 -1.83
N SER A 227 3.33 -23.84 -1.52
CA SER A 227 2.33 -24.81 -1.99
C SER A 227 0.97 -24.65 -1.30
N HIS A 228 -0.10 -25.19 -1.90
CA HIS A 228 -1.42 -25.22 -1.27
C HIS A 228 -1.41 -25.97 0.08
N ALA A 229 -0.54 -26.96 0.25
CA ALA A 229 -0.38 -27.65 1.54
C ALA A 229 0.20 -26.72 2.61
N GLN A 230 1.25 -25.96 2.28
CA GLN A 230 1.83 -24.95 3.17
C GLN A 230 0.82 -23.84 3.50
N ARG A 231 0.08 -23.33 2.51
CA ARG A 231 -1.00 -22.37 2.74
C ARG A 231 -2.02 -22.87 3.77
N ARG A 232 -2.46 -24.12 3.67
CA ARG A 232 -3.42 -24.71 4.65
C ARG A 232 -2.82 -24.89 6.05
N SER A 233 -1.50 -25.08 6.17
CA SER A 233 -0.84 -25.16 7.49
C SER A 233 -0.52 -23.79 8.11
N LEU A 234 -0.65 -22.70 7.35
CA LEU A 234 -0.56 -21.34 7.87
C LEU A 234 -1.95 -20.91 8.37
N GLU A 235 -2.44 -21.61 9.40
CA GLU A 235 -3.67 -21.21 10.09
C GLU A 235 -3.51 -19.80 10.68
N LEU A 236 -4.49 -18.93 10.47
CA LEU A 236 -4.47 -17.57 10.99
C LEU A 236 -4.87 -17.56 12.47
N ASP A 237 -3.97 -18.04 13.32
CA ASP A 237 -4.08 -18.10 14.79
C ASP A 237 -4.09 -16.71 15.47
N CYS A 238 -4.28 -15.66 14.67
CA CYS A 238 -4.40 -14.25 15.03
C CYS A 238 -5.88 -13.84 15.22
N GLN A 239 -6.87 -14.56 14.67
CA GLN A 239 -8.26 -14.10 14.63
C GLN A 239 -8.86 -13.82 16.01
N ALA A 240 -8.62 -14.68 17.01
CA ALA A 240 -9.08 -14.43 18.38
C ALA A 240 -8.40 -13.21 19.03
N ALA A 241 -7.17 -12.89 18.63
CA ALA A 241 -6.45 -11.71 19.08
C ALA A 241 -6.96 -10.44 18.38
N ILE A 242 -7.26 -10.53 17.08
CA ILE A 242 -7.97 -9.50 16.29
C ILE A 242 -9.33 -9.15 16.90
N ASP A 243 -10.15 -10.16 17.19
CA ASP A 243 -11.49 -9.99 17.77
C ASP A 243 -11.43 -9.37 19.18
N ALA A 244 -10.36 -9.65 19.94
CA ALA A 244 -10.07 -9.03 21.22
C ALA A 244 -9.45 -7.61 21.11
N GLY A 245 -9.26 -7.07 19.91
CA GLY A 245 -8.68 -5.76 19.66
C GLY A 245 -7.16 -5.68 19.90
N ASN A 246 -6.47 -6.81 19.90
CA ASN A 246 -5.02 -6.92 20.11
C ASN A 246 -4.37 -7.67 18.95
N MET A 247 -4.07 -6.96 17.86
CA MET A 247 -3.47 -7.54 16.66
C MET A 247 -1.92 -7.52 16.67
N ASN A 248 -1.29 -6.91 17.69
CA ASN A 248 0.16 -6.89 17.87
C ASN A 248 0.58 -8.04 18.81
N THR A 249 0.39 -9.27 18.34
CA THR A 249 0.76 -10.49 19.06
C THR A 249 1.71 -11.34 18.22
N PRO A 250 2.60 -12.14 18.84
CA PRO A 250 3.45 -13.09 18.11
C PRO A 250 2.67 -13.98 17.14
N GLU A 251 1.45 -14.35 17.50
CA GLU A 251 0.47 -15.10 16.70
C GLU A 251 0.23 -14.46 15.32
N CYS A 252 0.06 -13.15 15.28
CA CYS A 252 -0.21 -12.39 14.05
C CYS A 252 1.00 -12.29 13.12
N PHE A 253 2.22 -12.18 13.68
CA PHE A 253 3.44 -12.15 12.88
C PHE A 253 3.87 -13.53 12.35
N ARG A 254 3.44 -14.63 13.00
CA ARG A 254 3.79 -16.01 12.57
C ARG A 254 3.51 -16.29 11.10
N ASN A 255 2.44 -15.73 10.51
CA ASN A 255 2.07 -16.01 9.12
C ASN A 255 3.17 -15.55 8.14
N LEU A 256 3.55 -14.27 8.22
CA LEU A 256 4.61 -13.68 7.38
C LEU A 256 5.99 -14.27 7.70
N ASP A 257 6.34 -14.38 8.99
CA ASP A 257 7.62 -14.96 9.43
C ASP A 257 7.82 -16.38 8.89
N SER A 258 6.77 -17.22 8.89
CA SER A 258 6.85 -18.59 8.38
C SER A 258 7.04 -18.63 6.87
N ILE A 259 6.40 -17.73 6.12
CA ILE A 259 6.58 -17.60 4.67
C ILE A 259 8.02 -17.18 4.37
N VAL A 260 8.50 -16.08 4.97
CA VAL A 260 9.85 -15.55 4.76
C VAL A 260 10.94 -16.54 5.19
N ALA A 261 10.71 -17.30 6.27
CA ALA A 261 11.63 -18.36 6.69
C ALA A 261 11.66 -19.55 5.72
N SER A 262 10.55 -19.85 5.03
CA SER A 262 10.45 -20.94 4.06
C SER A 262 11.02 -20.62 2.66
N VAL A 263 11.12 -19.33 2.31
CA VAL A 263 11.56 -18.85 0.98
C VAL A 263 12.94 -18.20 1.10
N GLN A 264 13.98 -18.90 0.65
CA GLN A 264 15.38 -18.48 0.85
C GLN A 264 16.18 -18.42 -0.46
N GLY A 265 16.93 -17.33 -0.64
CA GLY A 265 17.92 -17.13 -1.70
C GLY A 265 19.33 -17.54 -1.24
N GLY A 266 19.47 -18.74 -0.67
CA GLY A 266 20.70 -19.16 0.01
C GLY A 266 20.82 -18.48 1.38
N THR A 267 21.83 -17.62 1.58
CA THR A 267 21.98 -16.85 2.83
C THR A 267 21.06 -15.63 2.91
N SER A 268 20.48 -15.20 1.79
CA SER A 268 19.59 -14.04 1.71
C SER A 268 18.13 -14.44 1.92
N ARG A 269 17.40 -13.64 2.71
CA ARG A 269 15.95 -13.81 2.92
C ARG A 269 15.16 -13.15 1.79
N LEU A 270 13.93 -13.60 1.59
CA LEU A 270 12.95 -12.91 0.74
C LEU A 270 12.76 -11.46 1.25
N ASN A 271 12.81 -10.48 0.35
CA ASN A 271 12.43 -9.11 0.68
C ASN A 271 10.89 -8.99 0.69
N VAL A 272 10.32 -8.55 1.80
CA VAL A 272 8.87 -8.39 1.98
C VAL A 272 8.30 -7.19 1.21
N PHE A 273 9.14 -6.21 0.86
CA PHE A 273 8.73 -5.03 0.09
C PHE A 273 8.77 -5.27 -1.42
N ASP A 274 9.54 -6.25 -1.89
CA ASP A 274 9.49 -6.72 -3.28
C ASP A 274 9.95 -8.18 -3.33
N VAL A 275 9.02 -9.10 -3.55
CA VAL A 275 9.28 -10.55 -3.56
C VAL A 275 10.23 -11.01 -4.69
N ARG A 276 10.56 -10.14 -5.63
CA ARG A 276 11.57 -10.40 -6.67
C ARG A 276 12.99 -10.26 -6.13
N LEU A 277 13.17 -9.63 -4.96
CA LEU A 277 14.45 -9.30 -4.35
C LEU A 277 14.75 -10.20 -3.14
N TYR A 278 16.04 -10.42 -2.90
CA TYR A 278 16.54 -11.20 -1.76
C TYR A 278 17.69 -10.46 -1.08
N GLY A 279 17.60 -10.26 0.23
CA GLY A 279 18.58 -9.50 1.00
C GLY A 279 18.04 -9.07 2.37
N ASP A 280 18.60 -7.99 2.90
CA ASP A 280 18.05 -7.29 4.04
C ASP A 280 16.95 -6.32 3.58
N ALA A 281 15.72 -6.53 4.04
CA ALA A 281 14.59 -5.68 3.68
C ALA A 281 14.71 -4.25 4.25
N ALA A 282 15.46 -4.04 5.34
CA ALA A 282 15.72 -2.70 5.86
C ALA A 282 16.52 -1.84 4.87
N LEU A 283 17.35 -2.47 4.03
CA LEU A 283 18.11 -1.83 2.96
C LEU A 283 17.28 -1.60 1.68
N TYR A 284 15.96 -1.76 1.71
CA TYR A 284 15.10 -1.45 0.57
C TYR A 284 14.55 -0.02 0.64
N PRO A 285 14.79 0.84 -0.36
CA PRO A 285 15.69 0.67 -1.50
C PRO A 285 17.15 0.96 -1.11
N ALA A 286 18.09 0.47 -1.93
CA ALA A 286 19.52 0.39 -1.58
C ALA A 286 20.19 1.73 -1.22
N GLN A 287 19.59 2.85 -1.64
CA GLN A 287 20.11 4.20 -1.40
C GLN A 287 19.68 4.79 -0.03
N LYS A 288 18.84 4.10 0.78
CA LYS A 288 18.44 4.58 2.13
C LYS A 288 19.62 4.98 3.04
N PRO A 289 20.70 4.18 3.18
CA PRO A 289 21.88 4.59 3.95
C PRO A 289 22.62 5.80 3.36
N LEU A 290 22.58 5.96 2.02
CA LEU A 290 23.17 7.10 1.33
C LEU A 290 22.34 8.37 1.58
N LEU A 291 21.00 8.27 1.61
CA LEU A 291 20.10 9.34 1.98
C LEU A 291 20.34 9.80 3.43
N THR A 292 20.42 8.86 4.36
CA THR A 292 20.77 9.14 5.75
C THR A 292 22.15 9.82 5.87
N THR A 293 23.15 9.38 5.11
CA THR A 293 24.47 10.04 5.07
C THR A 293 24.39 11.45 4.50
N PHE A 294 23.70 11.64 3.38
CA PHE A 294 23.55 12.89 2.65
C PHE A 294 22.85 13.96 3.49
N LEU A 295 21.69 13.62 4.08
CA LEU A 295 20.91 14.53 4.91
C LEU A 295 21.60 14.89 6.24
N ASN A 296 22.59 14.11 6.68
CA ASN A 296 23.43 14.45 7.83
C ASN A 296 24.69 15.27 7.49
N ARG A 297 25.00 15.54 6.21
CA ARG A 297 26.14 16.39 5.84
C ARG A 297 25.98 17.81 6.40
N PRO A 298 27.04 18.43 6.98
CA PRO A 298 26.95 19.77 7.56
C PRO A 298 26.51 20.87 6.58
N ASP A 299 26.88 20.77 5.31
CA ASP A 299 26.50 21.75 4.28
C ASP A 299 25.03 21.62 3.87
N VAL A 300 24.54 20.38 3.66
CA VAL A 300 23.11 20.09 3.44
C VAL A 300 22.28 20.57 4.65
N ARG A 301 22.73 20.29 5.88
CA ARG A 301 22.11 20.77 7.11
C ARG A 301 22.07 22.29 7.21
N THR A 302 23.18 22.97 6.92
CA THR A 302 23.25 24.44 6.92
C THR A 302 22.33 25.04 5.87
N ALA A 303 22.26 24.44 4.67
CA ALA A 303 21.40 24.90 3.60
C ALA A 303 19.90 24.76 3.95
N MET A 304 19.50 23.66 4.59
CA MET A 304 18.13 23.48 5.11
C MET A 304 17.85 24.31 6.39
N ALA A 305 18.87 24.89 7.03
CA ALA A 305 18.75 25.54 8.32
C ALA A 305 18.89 27.07 8.26
N SER A 306 17.88 27.75 8.76
CA SER A 306 18.13 28.81 9.75
C SER A 306 17.61 28.40 11.13
N VAL A 307 17.72 27.10 11.43
CA VAL A 307 16.97 26.36 12.46
C VAL A 307 17.80 26.08 13.73
N GLU A 308 19.10 26.42 13.72
CA GLU A 308 20.05 26.23 14.84
C GLU A 308 19.73 26.99 16.15
N LYS A 309 18.57 27.64 16.29
CA LYS A 309 18.18 28.38 17.50
C LYS A 309 17.15 27.71 18.40
N SER A 310 16.89 26.41 18.21
CA SER A 310 16.41 25.56 19.30
C SER A 310 17.51 24.60 19.74
N GLN A 311 18.11 24.93 20.89
CA GLN A 311 18.91 23.97 21.64
C GLN A 311 18.00 22.81 22.05
N LEU A 312 18.19 21.64 21.43
CA LEU A 312 17.85 20.39 22.10
C LEU A 312 18.55 20.42 23.45
N ALA A 313 17.77 20.21 24.52
CA ALA A 313 18.27 20.40 25.87
C ALA A 313 19.54 19.56 26.08
N LYS A 314 20.67 20.23 26.34
CA LYS A 314 22.06 19.71 26.51
C LYS A 314 22.95 19.65 25.26
N GLY A 315 22.57 20.24 24.12
CA GLY A 315 23.52 20.59 23.05
C GLY A 315 24.01 19.44 22.17
N THR A 316 23.31 18.29 22.17
CA THR A 316 23.47 17.27 21.14
C THR A 316 22.79 17.73 19.84
N PRO A 317 23.48 17.69 18.68
CA PRO A 317 22.82 17.91 17.39
C PRO A 317 21.72 16.88 17.14
N HIS A 318 20.66 17.27 16.43
CA HIS A 318 19.67 16.31 15.93
C HIS A 318 20.19 15.66 14.65
N GLU A 319 20.50 14.37 14.73
CA GLU A 319 20.82 13.54 13.57
C GLU A 319 19.54 13.03 12.91
N PHE A 320 19.58 12.91 11.59
CA PHE A 320 18.50 12.42 10.76
C PHE A 320 18.62 10.91 10.70
N ALA A 321 17.50 10.23 10.89
CA ALA A 321 17.35 8.84 10.55
C ALA A 321 16.17 8.71 9.58
N GLU A 322 16.30 7.84 8.60
CA GLU A 322 15.22 7.43 7.69
C GLU A 322 13.95 7.00 8.43
N CYS A 323 14.09 6.27 9.55
CA CYS A 323 13.01 5.88 10.44
C CYS A 323 13.47 5.99 11.91
N ASN A 324 12.60 6.52 12.78
CA ASN A 324 12.90 6.66 14.21
C ASN A 324 12.30 5.50 15.03
N ALA A 325 13.17 4.61 15.52
CA ALA A 325 12.78 3.44 16.32
C ALA A 325 12.06 3.78 17.64
N TYR A 326 12.26 4.97 18.22
CA TYR A 326 11.52 5.40 19.41
C TYR A 326 10.09 5.83 19.08
N VAL A 327 9.90 6.52 17.95
CA VAL A 327 8.55 6.84 17.43
C VAL A 327 7.80 5.56 17.09
N ASN A 328 8.46 4.63 16.38
CA ASN A 328 7.91 3.32 16.06
C ASN A 328 7.47 2.57 17.33
N ARG A 329 8.35 2.47 18.34
CA ARG A 329 8.07 1.79 19.62
C ARG A 329 6.92 2.43 20.40
N ASN A 330 6.86 3.76 20.48
CA ASN A 330 5.78 4.45 21.20
C ASN A 330 4.42 4.33 20.49
N LEU A 331 4.41 4.09 19.18
CA LEU A 331 3.21 3.88 18.37
C LEU A 331 2.96 2.40 18.00
N ALA A 332 3.67 1.45 18.60
CA ALA A 332 3.51 0.02 18.29
C ALA A 332 2.09 -0.52 18.56
N GLY A 333 1.28 0.16 19.39
CA GLY A 333 -0.13 -0.16 19.58
C GLY A 333 -1.02 0.23 18.38
N GLU A 334 -0.60 1.18 17.54
CA GLU A 334 -1.38 1.67 16.39
C GLU A 334 -1.34 0.72 15.18
N ASP A 335 -0.33 -0.15 15.09
CA ASP A 335 -0.23 -1.21 14.08
C ASP A 335 -1.41 -2.18 14.11
N ALA A 336 -1.96 -2.35 15.32
CA ALA A 336 -3.13 -3.16 15.62
C ALA A 336 -4.47 -2.41 15.53
N VAL A 337 -4.54 -1.23 14.89
CA VAL A 337 -5.78 -0.44 14.82
C VAL A 337 -6.28 -0.25 13.39
N SER A 338 -7.49 -0.73 13.13
CA SER A 338 -8.20 -0.60 11.86
C SER A 338 -8.69 0.83 11.60
N THR A 339 -8.42 1.37 10.39
CA THR A 339 -9.02 2.59 9.82
C THR A 339 -10.17 2.32 8.86
N LEU A 340 -10.67 1.09 8.74
CA LEU A 340 -11.77 0.77 7.81
C LEU A 340 -13.00 1.69 7.99
N ALA A 341 -13.32 2.05 9.24
CA ALA A 341 -14.40 2.99 9.57
C ALA A 341 -14.10 4.44 9.11
N ASP A 342 -12.83 4.88 9.20
CA ASP A 342 -12.40 6.18 8.69
C ASP A 342 -12.39 6.23 7.16
N VAL A 343 -12.07 5.11 6.48
CA VAL A 343 -12.19 5.00 5.01
C VAL A 343 -13.66 5.05 4.57
N ASN A 344 -14.56 4.37 5.29
CA ASN A 344 -16.00 4.52 5.07
C ASN A 344 -16.45 5.99 5.25
N ALA A 345 -15.92 6.70 6.26
CA ALA A 345 -16.22 8.11 6.49
C ALA A 345 -15.67 9.04 5.39
N MET A 346 -14.46 8.79 4.86
CA MET A 346 -13.94 9.48 3.66
C MET A 346 -14.89 9.32 2.48
N LEU A 347 -15.25 8.08 2.17
CA LEU A 347 -16.12 7.77 1.04
C LEU A 347 -17.53 8.35 1.21
N ALA A 348 -18.08 8.34 2.43
CA ALA A 348 -19.38 8.94 2.74
C ALA A 348 -19.38 10.47 2.65
N ASN A 349 -18.26 11.13 2.96
CA ASN A 349 -18.07 12.57 2.82
C ASN A 349 -17.82 13.01 1.36
N GLY A 350 -17.85 12.09 0.39
CA GLY A 350 -17.64 12.39 -1.03
C GLY A 350 -16.18 12.54 -1.45
N VAL A 351 -15.22 12.29 -0.54
CA VAL A 351 -13.78 12.32 -0.85
C VAL A 351 -13.48 11.25 -1.89
N ARG A 352 -12.67 11.59 -2.90
CA ARG A 352 -12.21 10.63 -3.90
C ARG A 352 -11.09 9.79 -3.29
N VAL A 353 -11.22 8.46 -3.29
CA VAL A 353 -10.23 7.55 -2.70
C VAL A 353 -9.56 6.76 -3.81
N LEU A 354 -8.23 6.85 -3.89
CA LEU A 354 -7.38 5.98 -4.67
C LEU A 354 -6.63 5.04 -3.71
N LEU A 355 -6.83 3.74 -3.88
CA LEU A 355 -5.97 2.71 -3.30
C LEU A 355 -5.09 2.18 -4.43
N TYR A 356 -3.78 2.15 -4.24
CA TYR A 356 -2.87 1.62 -5.25
C TYR A 356 -1.85 0.69 -4.60
N ASN A 357 -1.53 -0.43 -5.25
CA ASN A 357 -0.58 -1.40 -4.73
C ASN A 357 0.39 -1.80 -5.84
N GLY A 358 1.69 -1.80 -5.55
CA GLY A 358 2.66 -2.51 -6.39
C GLY A 358 2.38 -4.01 -6.40
N GLN A 359 2.43 -4.60 -7.59
CA GLN A 359 2.14 -6.02 -7.85
C GLN A 359 2.99 -7.01 -7.02
N TRP A 360 4.20 -6.62 -6.61
CA TRP A 360 5.20 -7.51 -6.01
C TRP A 360 5.46 -7.24 -4.52
N ASP A 361 4.70 -6.33 -3.90
CA ASP A 361 4.75 -6.12 -2.46
C ASP A 361 4.07 -7.26 -1.70
N MET A 362 4.75 -7.87 -0.73
CA MET A 362 4.14 -8.82 0.21
C MET A 362 3.50 -8.08 1.40
N MET A 363 4.21 -7.08 1.95
CA MET A 363 3.89 -6.42 3.22
C MET A 363 2.49 -5.77 3.21
N CYS A 364 2.12 -5.10 2.13
CA CYS A 364 0.77 -4.54 1.95
C CYS A 364 0.25 -4.92 0.55
N ASN A 365 0.19 -6.22 0.32
CA ASN A 365 -0.16 -6.81 -0.97
C ASN A 365 -1.56 -6.43 -1.50
N ALA A 366 -1.65 -6.44 -2.84
CA ALA A 366 -2.86 -6.05 -3.57
C ALA A 366 -4.10 -6.90 -3.25
N LEU A 367 -3.94 -8.21 -2.97
CA LEU A 367 -5.05 -9.10 -2.64
C LEU A 367 -5.71 -8.67 -1.32
N ASN A 368 -4.92 -8.37 -0.29
CA ASN A 368 -5.47 -7.97 1.00
C ASN A 368 -6.11 -6.57 0.94
N THR A 369 -5.66 -5.69 0.04
CA THR A 369 -6.37 -4.44 -0.28
C THR A 369 -7.69 -4.68 -1.02
N GLU A 370 -7.76 -5.66 -1.92
CA GLU A 370 -9.02 -6.04 -2.60
C GLU A 370 -10.04 -6.62 -1.60
N LEU A 371 -9.62 -7.55 -0.73
CA LEU A 371 -10.43 -8.10 0.36
C LEU A 371 -10.91 -7.03 1.36
N LEU A 372 -10.07 -6.02 1.64
CA LEU A 372 -10.45 -4.86 2.46
C LEU A 372 -11.57 -4.05 1.81
N VAL A 373 -11.48 -3.80 0.50
CA VAL A 373 -12.49 -3.04 -0.24
C VAL A 373 -13.84 -3.77 -0.26
N GLU A 374 -13.85 -5.10 -0.29
CA GLU A 374 -15.08 -5.90 -0.13
C GLU A 374 -15.76 -5.73 1.25
N GLN A 375 -15.07 -5.21 2.26
CA GLN A 375 -15.65 -4.92 3.58
C GLN A 375 -16.12 -3.46 3.76
N LEU A 376 -15.80 -2.56 2.83
CA LEU A 376 -16.23 -1.16 2.90
C LEU A 376 -17.76 -1.02 2.72
N THR A 377 -18.39 -0.20 3.56
CA THR A 377 -19.84 0.02 3.60
C THR A 377 -20.17 1.48 3.31
N TRP A 378 -20.30 1.82 2.03
CA TRP A 378 -20.64 3.17 1.56
C TRP A 378 -21.62 3.14 0.38
N VAL A 379 -22.22 4.29 0.06
CA VAL A 379 -23.25 4.42 -0.99
C VAL A 379 -22.76 3.97 -2.37
N GLY A 380 -21.47 4.14 -2.67
CA GLY A 380 -20.87 3.74 -3.94
C GLY A 380 -20.50 2.25 -4.05
N ARG A 381 -20.68 1.45 -2.97
CA ARG A 381 -20.27 0.03 -2.93
C ARG A 381 -20.82 -0.77 -4.11
N THR A 382 -22.13 -0.67 -4.38
CA THR A 382 -22.79 -1.41 -5.48
C THR A 382 -22.21 -1.01 -6.84
N THR A 383 -21.91 0.27 -7.04
CA THR A 383 -21.27 0.78 -8.27
C THR A 383 -19.86 0.25 -8.42
N TYR A 384 -19.08 0.16 -7.33
CA TYR A 384 -17.73 -0.39 -7.36
C TYR A 384 -17.71 -1.90 -7.60
N VAL A 385 -18.56 -2.67 -6.91
CA VAL A 385 -18.66 -4.14 -7.09
C VAL A 385 -19.14 -4.50 -8.50
N GLY A 386 -20.07 -3.73 -9.06
CA GLY A 386 -20.52 -3.88 -10.45
C GLY A 386 -19.63 -3.23 -11.51
N ALA A 387 -18.50 -2.63 -11.13
CA ALA A 387 -17.62 -1.95 -12.07
C ALA A 387 -16.82 -2.93 -12.94
N ARG A 388 -16.65 -2.57 -14.21
CA ARG A 388 -15.73 -3.26 -15.12
C ARG A 388 -14.28 -3.00 -14.69
N ARG A 389 -13.41 -3.97 -14.91
CA ARG A 389 -11.96 -3.81 -14.74
C ARG A 389 -11.33 -3.40 -16.07
N PHE A 390 -10.27 -2.61 -16.01
CA PHE A 390 -9.57 -2.09 -17.17
C PHE A 390 -8.07 -2.36 -17.07
N THR A 391 -7.39 -2.50 -18.21
CA THR A 391 -5.94 -2.37 -18.28
C THR A 391 -5.62 -0.91 -18.60
N TRP A 392 -4.85 -0.27 -17.73
CA TRP A 392 -4.38 1.10 -17.88
C TRP A 392 -2.99 1.08 -18.54
N ARG A 393 -2.70 2.06 -19.40
CA ARG A 393 -1.50 2.09 -20.27
C ARG A 393 -0.87 3.47 -20.32
N LEU A 394 0.45 3.51 -20.49
CA LEU A 394 1.18 4.76 -20.76
C LEU A 394 1.23 5.01 -22.27
N GLY A 395 0.65 6.13 -22.70
CA GLY A 395 0.60 6.55 -24.11
C GLY A 395 0.06 5.46 -25.05
N SER A 396 0.78 5.17 -26.12
CA SER A 396 0.46 4.12 -27.11
C SER A 396 1.10 2.77 -26.81
N GLY A 397 1.64 2.56 -25.60
CA GLY A 397 2.29 1.33 -25.17
C GLY A 397 1.39 0.09 -25.32
N ARG A 398 1.99 -1.03 -25.75
CA ARG A 398 1.31 -2.34 -25.80
C ARG A 398 1.23 -3.01 -24.43
N VAL A 399 2.13 -2.61 -23.54
CA VAL A 399 2.38 -3.21 -22.22
C VAL A 399 1.66 -2.33 -21.19
N PRO A 400 0.71 -2.85 -20.38
CA PRO A 400 0.00 -2.05 -19.37
C PRO A 400 0.93 -1.36 -18.37
N ALA A 401 0.45 -0.29 -17.73
CA ALA A 401 1.02 0.23 -16.48
C ALA A 401 0.43 -0.49 -15.26
N GLY A 402 -0.82 -0.94 -15.37
CA GLY A 402 -1.52 -1.60 -14.28
C GLY A 402 -2.94 -2.01 -14.63
N PHE A 403 -3.66 -2.46 -13.61
CA PHE A 403 -5.02 -2.97 -13.68
C PHE A 403 -5.90 -2.16 -12.74
N VAL A 404 -7.03 -1.65 -13.23
CA VAL A 404 -7.84 -0.64 -12.53
C VAL A 404 -9.29 -1.06 -12.41
N GLN A 405 -9.90 -0.76 -11.27
CA GLN A 405 -11.34 -0.84 -11.03
C GLN A 405 -11.80 0.46 -10.34
N SER A 406 -12.82 1.12 -10.90
CA SER A 406 -13.33 2.40 -10.41
C SER A 406 -14.85 2.37 -10.30
N GLY A 407 -15.41 2.84 -9.19
CA GLY A 407 -16.85 2.94 -9.02
C GLY A 407 -17.26 3.77 -7.80
N GLY A 408 -18.31 4.57 -7.98
CA GLY A 408 -18.62 5.65 -7.05
C GLY A 408 -17.45 6.64 -7.00
N ASN A 409 -16.91 6.84 -5.81
CA ASN A 409 -15.73 7.66 -5.51
C ASN A 409 -14.50 6.85 -5.10
N LEU A 410 -14.49 5.53 -5.28
CA LEU A 410 -13.34 4.66 -5.04
C LEU A 410 -12.69 4.22 -6.36
N THR A 411 -11.36 4.21 -6.40
CA THR A 411 -10.54 3.59 -7.45
C THR A 411 -9.48 2.71 -6.82
N SER A 412 -9.34 1.47 -7.29
CA SER A 412 -8.27 0.54 -6.92
C SER A 412 -7.37 0.28 -8.13
N ILE A 413 -6.05 0.31 -7.93
CA ILE A 413 -5.04 0.09 -8.97
C ILE A 413 -3.99 -0.91 -8.49
N VAL A 414 -3.77 -1.98 -9.28
CA VAL A 414 -2.55 -2.79 -9.16
C VAL A 414 -1.54 -2.28 -10.19
N VAL A 415 -0.45 -1.68 -9.73
CA VAL A 415 0.63 -1.15 -10.58
C VAL A 415 1.61 -2.29 -10.90
N ARG A 416 1.80 -2.57 -12.19
CA ARG A 416 2.66 -3.69 -12.62
C ARG A 416 4.13 -3.35 -12.36
N ASP A 417 4.92 -4.38 -12.09
CA ASP A 417 6.38 -4.32 -11.94
C ASP A 417 6.90 -3.46 -10.77
N ALA A 418 6.02 -3.06 -9.85
CA ALA A 418 6.36 -2.34 -8.61
C ALA A 418 6.25 -3.22 -7.35
N GLY A 419 7.09 -2.94 -6.35
CA GLY A 419 6.96 -3.42 -4.98
C GLY A 419 6.25 -2.40 -4.09
N HIS A 420 6.66 -2.30 -2.82
CA HIS A 420 6.03 -1.45 -1.80
C HIS A 420 6.11 0.05 -2.16
N LEU A 421 7.27 0.50 -2.64
CA LEU A 421 7.55 1.88 -3.03
C LEU A 421 7.20 2.11 -4.51
N VAL A 422 5.91 2.17 -4.83
CA VAL A 422 5.44 2.27 -6.23
C VAL A 422 6.11 3.39 -7.05
N PRO A 423 6.33 4.62 -6.53
CA PRO A 423 7.02 5.66 -7.30
C PRO A 423 8.54 5.46 -7.38
N TYR A 424 9.14 4.65 -6.51
CA TYR A 424 10.55 4.24 -6.66
C TYR A 424 10.72 3.25 -7.82
N ASP A 425 9.85 2.23 -7.90
CA ASP A 425 9.95 1.12 -8.86
C ASP A 425 9.39 1.42 -10.25
N ALA A 426 8.22 2.07 -10.30
CA ALA A 426 7.48 2.37 -11.53
C ALA A 426 7.22 3.89 -11.65
N PRO A 427 8.27 4.73 -11.69
CA PRO A 427 8.13 6.19 -11.56
C PRO A 427 7.27 6.83 -12.66
N GLU A 428 7.40 6.39 -13.92
CA GLU A 428 6.58 6.92 -15.03
C GLU A 428 5.09 6.60 -14.82
N ALA A 429 4.77 5.38 -14.38
CA ALA A 429 3.41 4.96 -14.06
C ALA A 429 2.87 5.76 -12.87
N ALA A 430 3.64 5.91 -11.80
CA ALA A 430 3.25 6.68 -10.63
C ALA A 430 2.94 8.16 -10.97
N LEU A 431 3.69 8.77 -11.89
CA LEU A 431 3.40 10.14 -12.36
C LEU A 431 2.12 10.21 -13.21
N ASP A 432 1.90 9.29 -14.16
CA ASP A 432 0.64 9.27 -14.93
C ASP A 432 -0.56 8.98 -14.02
N MET A 433 -0.40 8.11 -13.02
CA MET A 433 -1.42 7.81 -12.01
C MET A 433 -1.84 9.05 -11.22
N VAL A 434 -0.89 9.77 -10.61
CA VAL A 434 -1.23 10.99 -9.86
C VAL A 434 -1.81 12.05 -10.78
N LYS A 435 -1.26 12.22 -12.01
CA LYS A 435 -1.79 13.15 -13.02
C LYS A 435 -3.23 12.82 -13.40
N ARG A 436 -3.57 11.55 -13.63
CA ARG A 436 -4.95 11.14 -13.94
C ARG A 436 -5.87 11.35 -12.75
N PHE A 437 -5.48 10.92 -11.56
CA PHE A 437 -6.33 11.01 -10.37
C PHE A 437 -6.66 12.45 -9.97
N ILE A 438 -5.66 13.32 -9.78
CA ILE A 438 -5.91 14.69 -9.27
C ILE A 438 -6.71 15.52 -10.29
N HIS A 439 -6.47 15.32 -11.59
CA HIS A 439 -7.13 16.01 -12.70
C HIS A 439 -8.38 15.29 -13.24
N SER A 440 -8.88 14.28 -12.51
CA SER A 440 -10.11 13.54 -12.83
C SER A 440 -10.15 12.96 -14.26
N ARG A 441 -9.02 12.45 -14.75
CA ARG A 441 -8.90 11.77 -16.05
C ARG A 441 -9.12 10.27 -15.87
N SER A 442 -9.71 9.62 -16.88
CA SER A 442 -10.02 8.19 -16.82
C SER A 442 -8.76 7.31 -16.89
N PHE A 443 -8.84 6.14 -16.26
CA PHE A 443 -7.88 5.03 -16.33
C PHE A 443 -8.34 3.89 -17.28
N GLU A 444 -9.52 4.04 -17.88
CA GLU A 444 -10.28 2.98 -18.57
C GLU A 444 -9.78 2.73 -20.01
N ASP A 445 -8.48 2.47 -20.19
CA ASP A 445 -7.84 2.48 -21.52
C ASP A 445 -8.16 1.25 -22.40
N ILE A 446 -8.38 0.07 -21.80
CA ILE A 446 -8.94 -1.14 -22.45
C ILE A 446 -9.71 -1.96 -21.40
N GLU A 447 -10.97 -2.30 -21.67
CA GLU A 447 -11.80 -3.14 -20.81
C GLU A 447 -11.29 -4.60 -20.75
N GLN A 448 -11.23 -5.17 -19.54
CA GLN A 448 -10.91 -6.58 -19.33
C GLN A 448 -12.16 -7.42 -19.51
N GLN A 449 -12.11 -8.41 -20.41
CA GLN A 449 -13.19 -9.37 -20.63
C GLN A 449 -12.79 -10.73 -20.05
N VAL A 450 -13.47 -11.16 -18.99
CA VAL A 450 -13.43 -12.54 -18.51
C VAL A 450 -14.61 -13.27 -19.11
N ALA A 451 -14.35 -14.34 -19.88
CA ALA A 451 -15.39 -15.10 -20.54
C ALA A 451 -16.14 -16.01 -19.54
N ASN A 452 -17.16 -15.45 -18.88
CA ASN A 452 -18.16 -16.24 -18.19
C ASN A 452 -18.95 -17.03 -19.24
N GLN A 453 -19.02 -18.37 -19.12
CA GLN A 453 -19.65 -19.22 -20.14
C GLN A 453 -21.20 -19.18 -20.14
N ASP A 454 -21.82 -18.42 -19.24
CA ASP A 454 -23.27 -18.49 -18.96
C ASP A 454 -24.15 -17.53 -19.79
N ASP A 455 -23.58 -16.71 -20.69
CA ASP A 455 -24.36 -15.90 -21.66
C ASP A 455 -24.64 -16.64 -23.00
N GLY A 456 -24.67 -17.97 -22.96
CA GLY A 456 -25.26 -18.79 -24.02
C GLY A 456 -26.78 -18.92 -23.80
N PRO A 457 -27.64 -18.68 -24.81
CA PRO A 457 -29.07 -18.93 -24.66
C PRO A 457 -29.27 -20.42 -24.36
N SER A 458 -29.96 -20.72 -23.26
CA SER A 458 -30.07 -22.07 -22.72
C SER A 458 -30.54 -23.08 -23.78
N GLN A 459 -29.57 -23.79 -24.37
CA GLN A 459 -29.83 -24.99 -25.13
C GLN A 459 -30.24 -26.05 -24.12
N ARG A 460 -31.54 -26.04 -23.78
CA ARG A 460 -32.24 -27.23 -23.31
C ARG A 460 -31.74 -28.38 -24.18
N CYS A 461 -31.10 -29.37 -23.55
CA CYS A 461 -30.87 -30.67 -24.13
C CYS A 461 -32.23 -31.30 -24.44
N GLN A 462 -32.82 -30.94 -25.57
CA GLN A 462 -33.93 -31.65 -26.15
C GLN A 462 -33.37 -32.98 -26.62
N SER A 463 -33.82 -34.06 -25.99
CA SER A 463 -33.59 -35.41 -26.44
C SER A 463 -34.10 -35.55 -27.88
N ARG A 464 -33.17 -35.53 -28.85
CA ARG A 464 -33.48 -36.01 -30.20
C ARG A 464 -33.70 -37.50 -30.10
N GLN A 465 -34.97 -37.91 -30.11
CA GLN A 465 -35.31 -39.27 -30.51
C GLN A 465 -34.68 -39.53 -31.88
N SER A 466 -33.98 -40.65 -31.97
CA SER A 466 -33.44 -41.18 -33.20
C SER A 466 -34.57 -41.80 -34.01
N ASP A 467 -35.08 -41.06 -35.00
CA ASP A 467 -35.88 -41.65 -36.07
C ASP A 467 -34.99 -42.00 -37.27
N ASP A 468 -35.32 -43.12 -37.91
CA ASP A 468 -34.50 -43.80 -38.90
C ASP A 468 -34.22 -42.98 -40.18
N GLY A 469 -33.08 -43.28 -40.80
CA GLY A 469 -32.59 -42.55 -41.95
C GLY A 469 -33.34 -42.82 -43.26
N SER A 470 -33.39 -41.79 -44.12
CA SER A 470 -33.57 -41.97 -45.56
C SER A 470 -32.71 -40.97 -46.33
N SER A 471 -32.08 -41.45 -47.40
CA SER A 471 -31.09 -40.72 -48.19
C SER A 471 -31.73 -39.70 -49.14
N SER A 472 -31.07 -38.56 -49.35
CA SER A 472 -31.09 -37.87 -50.65
C SER A 472 -29.85 -37.00 -50.85
N HIS A 473 -29.19 -37.19 -51.99
CA HIS A 473 -28.01 -36.42 -52.40
C HIS A 473 -28.39 -35.01 -52.86
N VAL A 474 -27.62 -34.00 -52.45
CA VAL A 474 -27.42 -32.79 -53.27
C VAL A 474 -25.92 -32.51 -53.39
N MET A 475 -25.49 -32.41 -54.64
CA MET A 475 -24.11 -32.21 -55.08
C MET A 475 -23.87 -30.70 -55.23
N MET A 476 -22.78 -30.15 -54.66
CA MET A 476 -22.38 -28.78 -54.96
C MET A 476 -20.95 -28.73 -55.50
N VAL A 477 -20.85 -28.22 -56.73
CA VAL A 477 -19.62 -28.09 -57.51
C VAL A 477 -19.00 -26.72 -57.24
N VAL A 478 -17.71 -26.67 -56.92
CA VAL A 478 -16.88 -25.48 -57.15
C VAL A 478 -15.61 -25.92 -57.89
N ALA A 479 -15.25 -25.17 -58.93
CA ALA A 479 -14.31 -25.60 -59.96
C ALA A 479 -12.83 -25.35 -59.61
N VAL A 480 -11.97 -26.05 -60.35
CA VAL A 480 -10.51 -26.10 -60.21
C VAL A 480 -9.81 -24.95 -60.96
N ALA A 481 -8.80 -24.34 -60.35
CA ALA A 481 -7.59 -23.83 -61.00
C ALA A 481 -6.48 -23.54 -59.96
N SER A 482 -5.19 -23.87 -60.11
CA SER A 482 -4.47 -24.74 -61.06
C SER A 482 -3.04 -25.05 -60.56
N GLY A 483 -2.68 -26.33 -60.36
CA GLY A 483 -1.29 -26.87 -60.38
C GLY A 483 -0.28 -26.34 -59.32
N VAL A 484 0.85 -26.99 -59.02
CA VAL A 484 1.49 -28.28 -59.36
C VAL A 484 2.32 -28.63 -58.10
N VAL A 485 2.24 -29.80 -57.45
CA VAL A 485 2.96 -31.06 -57.71
C VAL A 485 2.28 -32.15 -56.88
N ALA A 486 2.17 -33.38 -57.41
CA ALA A 486 1.91 -34.56 -56.61
C ALA A 486 2.88 -35.70 -56.94
N ALA A 487 3.02 -36.59 -55.95
CA ALA A 487 3.32 -38.02 -56.05
C ALA A 487 4.79 -38.46 -56.10
N LEU A 488 5.18 -39.62 -55.56
CA LEU A 488 4.57 -40.59 -54.60
C LEU A 488 5.71 -41.56 -54.20
N LEU A 489 5.62 -42.23 -53.05
CA LEU A 489 5.64 -43.71 -52.93
C LEU A 489 5.81 -44.18 -51.48
N THR A 490 4.93 -45.10 -51.09
CA THR A 490 4.92 -45.85 -49.82
C THR A 490 5.03 -47.36 -50.11
N TRP A 491 4.85 -48.20 -49.08
CA TRP A 491 4.84 -49.69 -49.09
C TRP A 491 6.22 -50.37 -49.09
N LEU A 492 6.46 -51.47 -48.35
CA LEU A 492 5.61 -52.30 -47.47
C LEU A 492 6.51 -53.11 -46.50
N LEU A 493 5.98 -53.60 -45.36
CA LEU A 493 5.88 -55.04 -45.00
C LEU A 493 5.54 -55.30 -43.51
N MET A 494 4.44 -56.05 -43.30
CA MET A 494 4.13 -56.99 -42.20
C MET A 494 3.85 -56.50 -40.75
N ARG A 495 2.73 -57.01 -40.23
CA ARG A 495 2.20 -57.04 -38.85
C ARG A 495 2.39 -58.47 -38.27
N PRO A 496 1.96 -58.80 -37.03
CA PRO A 496 1.94 -58.05 -35.75
C PRO A 496 2.48 -58.91 -34.57
N GLN A 497 2.50 -58.36 -33.33
CA GLN A 497 2.09 -59.12 -32.14
C GLN A 497 1.29 -58.25 -31.17
N VAL A 498 0.53 -58.91 -30.29
CA VAL A 498 -0.58 -58.36 -29.49
C VAL A 498 -0.25 -58.46 -28.00
N VAL A 499 -0.44 -57.36 -27.26
CA VAL A 499 -0.92 -57.41 -25.87
C VAL A 499 -1.89 -56.24 -25.67
N ALA A 500 -3.10 -56.53 -25.21
CA ALA A 500 -4.06 -55.53 -24.77
C ALA A 500 -4.23 -55.65 -23.25
N VAL A 501 -4.20 -54.52 -22.54
CA VAL A 501 -4.69 -54.42 -21.17
C VAL A 501 -5.85 -53.43 -21.17
N LYS A 502 -7.04 -53.94 -20.87
CA LYS A 502 -8.29 -53.19 -20.82
C LYS A 502 -8.54 -52.79 -19.37
N ARG A 503 -8.64 -51.48 -19.09
CA ARG A 503 -9.31 -50.96 -17.89
C ARG A 503 -10.45 -50.07 -18.36
N THR A 504 -11.67 -50.55 -18.19
CA THR A 504 -12.87 -49.74 -18.20
C THR A 504 -12.97 -49.03 -16.85
N HIS A 505 -13.30 -47.74 -16.87
CA HIS A 505 -13.93 -47.08 -15.74
C HIS A 505 -15.38 -46.88 -16.17
N ASP A 506 -16.30 -47.49 -15.42
CA ASP A 506 -17.72 -47.25 -15.56
C ASP A 506 -18.08 -46.07 -14.66
N GLU A 507 -18.76 -45.07 -15.22
CA GLU A 507 -19.39 -43.98 -14.46
C GLU A 507 -20.85 -44.38 -14.19
N GLU A 508 -21.20 -44.64 -12.94
CA GLU A 508 -22.60 -44.73 -12.52
C GLU A 508 -23.00 -43.43 -11.79
N CYS A 509 -23.81 -42.62 -12.46
CA CYS A 509 -24.59 -41.59 -11.79
C CYS A 509 -25.81 -42.25 -11.13
N GLY A 510 -25.87 -42.22 -9.81
CA GLY A 510 -27.03 -42.66 -9.04
C GLY A 510 -27.38 -41.63 -7.97
N GLY A 511 -28.61 -41.14 -8.00
CA GLY A 511 -29.21 -40.41 -6.90
C GLY A 511 -30.70 -40.74 -6.86
N GLU A 512 -31.22 -40.99 -5.65
CA GLU A 512 -32.57 -40.60 -5.22
C GLU A 512 -32.76 -40.92 -3.72
N ASP A 513 -33.28 -39.92 -3.01
CA ASP A 513 -34.35 -39.99 -1.99
C ASP A 513 -34.25 -40.83 -0.68
N SER A 514 -34.15 -40.05 0.41
CA SER A 514 -35.22 -39.91 1.44
C SER A 514 -35.16 -40.64 2.81
N SER A 515 -35.22 -39.80 3.84
CA SER A 515 -36.09 -39.88 5.04
C SER A 515 -35.77 -40.81 6.24
N SER A 516 -36.01 -40.23 7.44
CA SER A 516 -36.31 -40.86 8.75
C SER A 516 -35.25 -41.73 9.44
N SER A 517 -35.31 -41.97 10.76
CA SER A 517 -35.58 -41.11 11.93
C SER A 517 -35.22 -41.90 13.20
N ASP A 518 -34.93 -41.19 14.30
CA ASP A 518 -35.14 -41.57 15.70
C ASP A 518 -34.35 -42.74 16.38
N ASP A 519 -33.69 -42.34 17.48
CA ASP A 519 -33.75 -42.89 18.85
C ASP A 519 -32.81 -43.99 19.43
N ASP A 520 -32.57 -43.79 20.73
CA ASP A 520 -32.01 -44.59 21.85
C ASP A 520 -30.55 -45.09 21.76
N ASP A 521 -29.61 -44.73 22.65
CA ASP A 521 -29.53 -44.57 24.13
C ASP A 521 -29.20 -45.88 24.89
N ASP A 522 -28.07 -45.86 25.62
CA ASP A 522 -27.78 -46.54 26.90
C ASP A 522 -26.26 -46.45 27.23
N GLY A 523 -25.92 -46.17 28.49
CA GLY A 523 -24.55 -45.90 28.96
C GLY A 523 -24.01 -46.86 30.05
N VAL A 524 -23.32 -46.30 31.07
CA VAL A 524 -22.74 -46.95 32.29
C VAL A 524 -21.39 -47.68 32.02
N GLU A 525 -20.23 -47.16 32.48
CA GLU A 525 -19.55 -47.31 33.82
C GLU A 525 -19.16 -48.77 34.17
N GLU A 526 -18.17 -49.15 35.02
CA GLU A 526 -17.13 -48.57 35.92
C GLU A 526 -15.79 -49.31 35.63
N ASP A 527 -14.58 -49.02 36.16
CA ASP A 527 -13.80 -47.82 36.56
C ASP A 527 -12.36 -48.32 36.94
N LEU A 528 -11.55 -47.51 37.62
CA LEU A 528 -10.56 -47.88 38.66
C LEU A 528 -9.14 -48.35 38.29
N MET A 529 -8.18 -47.41 38.38
CA MET A 529 -7.14 -47.31 39.45
C MET A 529 -5.94 -46.48 38.96
N GLN A 530 -5.81 -45.20 39.34
CA GLN A 530 -5.15 -44.69 40.57
C GLN A 530 -3.62 -44.85 40.65
N GLY A 531 -2.94 -43.72 40.87
CA GLY A 531 -1.50 -43.62 41.14
C GLY A 531 -1.07 -42.18 41.46
N HIS A 532 -1.41 -41.67 42.64
CA HIS A 532 -0.87 -40.40 43.17
C HIS A 532 0.63 -40.49 43.50
N VAL A 533 1.35 -39.35 43.49
CA VAL A 533 2.16 -38.84 44.63
C VAL A 533 2.67 -37.41 44.36
N GLU A 534 2.96 -36.68 45.43
CA GLU A 534 3.04 -35.22 45.53
C GLU A 534 4.36 -34.55 45.07
N LEU A 535 4.18 -33.26 44.72
CA LEU A 535 5.06 -32.11 44.96
C LEU A 535 6.43 -32.34 45.65
N THR A 536 7.49 -31.82 45.04
CA THR A 536 8.52 -31.07 45.80
C THR A 536 9.06 -29.89 45.01
N ARG A 537 9.15 -28.74 45.69
CA ARG A 537 9.65 -27.46 45.16
C ARG A 537 11.17 -27.39 45.38
N LYS A 538 11.96 -27.15 44.33
CA LYS A 538 13.35 -26.69 44.45
C LYS A 538 13.68 -25.64 43.39
N GLU A 539 14.24 -24.55 43.87
CA GLU A 539 14.75 -23.46 43.05
C GLU A 539 16.11 -23.86 42.46
N THR A 540 16.37 -23.49 41.20
CA THR A 540 17.73 -23.24 40.75
C THR A 540 17.72 -22.15 39.68
N ALA A 541 18.35 -21.02 39.96
CA ALA A 541 18.53 -19.96 38.98
C ALA A 541 19.59 -20.36 37.94
N ALA A 542 19.29 -20.18 36.65
CA ALA A 542 20.26 -20.24 35.57
C ALA A 542 19.97 -19.13 34.56
N SER A 543 20.80 -18.08 34.59
CA SER A 543 20.74 -16.97 33.65
C SER A 543 20.90 -17.45 32.22
N ARG A 544 19.95 -17.10 31.34
CA ARG A 544 20.15 -17.07 29.89
C ARG A 544 19.65 -15.74 29.35
N THR A 545 20.60 -14.85 29.12
CA THR A 545 20.42 -13.62 28.33
C THR A 545 19.86 -13.99 26.96
N ARG A 546 18.57 -13.66 26.72
CA ARG A 546 17.99 -13.68 25.38
C ARG A 546 18.21 -12.31 24.77
N LYS A 547 19.01 -12.24 23.70
CA LYS A 547 19.03 -11.06 22.83
C LYS A 547 17.65 -10.96 22.18
N THR A 548 16.92 -9.89 22.46
CA THR A 548 15.91 -9.38 21.53
C THR A 548 16.62 -9.06 20.21
N ILE A 549 15.97 -9.41 19.10
CA ILE A 549 16.38 -8.95 17.77
C ILE A 549 15.67 -7.61 17.60
N ASP A 550 16.40 -6.52 17.80
CA ASP A 550 15.95 -5.22 17.30
C ASP A 550 15.95 -5.30 15.77
N ILE A 551 14.79 -5.02 15.17
CA ILE A 551 14.70 -4.68 13.74
C ILE A 551 15.07 -3.19 13.66
N ALA A 552 16.17 -2.90 12.97
CA ALA A 552 16.70 -1.55 12.76
C ALA A 552 16.20 -0.98 11.43
#